data_AF-A0A1S7SI71-F1
#
_entry.id   AF-A0A1S7SI71-F1
#
_cell.length_a   1.000
_cell.length_b   1.000
_cell.length_c   1.000
_cell.angle_alpha   90.00
_cell.angle_beta   90.00
_cell.angle_gamma   90.00
#
_symmetry.space_group_name_H-M   'P 1'
#
loop_
_entity.id
_entity.type
_entity.pdbx_description
1 polymer ?
#
loop_
_entity_poly.entity_id
_entity_poly.type
_entity_poly.pdbx_seq_one_letter_code
_entity_poly.pdbx_strand_id
1 'polypeptide(L)'
;MDDKEFSVTLTGPAKVHGVREKAGKTVTVSPTLALQLAASGVINPELAEQLSNALDMSDTVLEIDFQKAVEDAAAGRIDLLKADHLLDTATLENRIFDLTHELDRERSAVGTAVADLQDELVEAGEKIADLETALTTEKQAKADAETKLAEVQAELAKVAEQSADKAKTPKTPK
;
A
#
# COMPACT_ATOMS: atom_id res chain seq x y z
N MET A 1 -39.78 -47.79 12.29
CA MET A 1 -38.47 -48.36 12.60
C MET A 1 -38.69 -49.24 13.80
N ASP A 2 -38.42 -50.54 13.69
CA ASP A 2 -38.57 -51.44 14.83
C ASP A 2 -37.50 -51.06 15.86
N ASP A 3 -37.92 -50.56 17.02
CA ASP A 3 -37.04 -50.22 18.12
C ASP A 3 -36.35 -51.50 18.59
N LYS A 4 -35.15 -51.75 18.07
CA LYS A 4 -34.36 -52.92 18.38
C LYS A 4 -33.86 -52.82 19.82
N GLU A 5 -34.63 -53.36 20.74
CA GLU A 5 -34.30 -53.35 22.16
C GLU A 5 -33.34 -54.48 22.54
N PHE A 6 -32.41 -54.18 23.45
CA PHE A 6 -31.40 -55.13 23.96
C PHE A 6 -31.57 -55.33 25.45
N SER A 7 -31.46 -56.58 25.90
CA SER A 7 -31.41 -56.93 27.32
C SER A 7 -29.98 -56.85 27.83
N VAL A 8 -29.69 -55.90 28.73
CA VAL A 8 -28.36 -55.71 29.33
C VAL A 8 -28.41 -55.91 30.84
N THR A 9 -27.40 -56.55 31.40
CA THR A 9 -27.28 -56.73 32.86
C THR A 9 -26.40 -55.63 33.44
N LEU A 10 -26.94 -54.90 34.42
CA LEU A 10 -26.25 -53.78 35.03
C LEU A 10 -25.15 -54.28 35.99
N THR A 11 -23.92 -53.83 35.79
CA THR A 11 -22.77 -54.09 36.69
C THR A 11 -22.71 -53.12 37.87
N GLY A 12 -23.49 -52.03 37.82
CA GLY A 12 -23.59 -51.00 38.85
C GLY A 12 -25.00 -50.38 38.91
N PRO A 13 -25.27 -49.48 39.87
CA PRO A 13 -26.55 -48.77 39.92
C PRO A 13 -26.64 -47.71 38.81
N ALA A 14 -27.65 -47.81 37.93
CA ALA A 14 -27.88 -46.87 36.84
C ALA A 14 -29.33 -46.37 36.80
N LYS A 15 -29.55 -45.23 36.14
CA LYS A 15 -30.89 -44.72 35.84
C LYS A 15 -31.28 -45.17 34.44
N VAL A 16 -32.35 -45.94 34.33
CA VAL A 16 -32.86 -46.52 33.07
C VAL A 16 -34.32 -46.12 32.96
N HIS A 17 -34.70 -45.49 31.84
CA HIS A 17 -36.06 -44.96 31.60
C HIS A 17 -36.62 -44.10 32.76
N GLY A 18 -35.75 -43.32 33.41
CA GLY A 18 -36.13 -42.45 34.51
C GLY A 18 -36.12 -43.11 35.91
N VAL A 19 -36.00 -44.43 36.00
CA VAL A 19 -36.01 -45.19 37.26
C VAL A 19 -34.60 -45.65 37.62
N ARG A 20 -34.23 -45.58 38.91
CA ARG A 20 -32.92 -46.04 39.39
C ARG A 20 -32.97 -47.53 39.67
N GLU A 21 -32.18 -48.29 38.91
CA GLU A 21 -32.09 -49.74 39.00
C GLU A 21 -30.84 -50.17 39.75
N LYS A 22 -30.93 -51.32 40.43
CA LYS A 22 -29.82 -51.87 41.23
C LYS A 22 -28.87 -52.70 40.34
N ALA A 23 -27.62 -52.81 40.76
CA ALA A 23 -26.65 -53.71 40.16
C ALA A 23 -27.18 -55.16 40.17
N GLY A 24 -26.87 -55.93 39.13
CA GLY A 24 -27.31 -57.30 38.90
C GLY A 24 -28.69 -57.45 38.25
N LYS A 25 -29.45 -56.35 38.07
CA LYS A 25 -30.73 -56.39 37.35
C LYS A 25 -30.50 -56.37 35.84
N THR A 26 -31.21 -57.23 35.11
CA THR A 26 -31.31 -57.17 33.65
C THR A 26 -32.42 -56.20 33.26
N VAL A 27 -32.10 -55.28 32.36
CA VAL A 27 -33.01 -54.25 31.87
C VAL A 27 -33.02 -54.22 30.35
N THR A 28 -34.18 -53.94 29.78
CA THR A 28 -34.34 -53.77 28.35
C THR A 28 -34.13 -52.31 27.98
N VAL A 29 -33.18 -52.04 27.09
CA VAL A 29 -32.74 -50.69 26.74
C VAL A 29 -32.60 -50.54 25.23
N SER A 30 -32.75 -49.32 24.75
CA SER A 30 -32.41 -48.96 23.39
C SER A 30 -30.89 -49.08 23.17
N PRO A 31 -30.42 -49.24 21.92
CA PRO A 31 -29.00 -49.38 21.62
C PRO A 31 -28.19 -48.15 22.09
N THR A 32 -28.74 -46.95 21.90
CA THR A 32 -28.12 -45.69 22.36
C THR A 32 -27.98 -45.64 23.88
N LEU A 33 -29.01 -46.08 24.62
CA LEU A 33 -28.97 -46.11 26.08
C LEU A 33 -28.00 -47.18 26.57
N ALA A 34 -27.90 -48.34 25.90
CA ALA A 34 -26.90 -49.36 26.22
C ALA A 34 -25.47 -48.83 26.11
N LEU A 35 -25.16 -48.07 25.04
CA LEU A 35 -23.84 -47.44 24.87
C LEU A 35 -23.56 -46.37 25.92
N GLN A 36 -24.56 -45.57 26.30
CA GLN A 36 -24.41 -44.61 27.40
C GLN A 36 -24.13 -45.30 28.74
N LEU A 37 -24.82 -46.41 29.02
CA LEU A 37 -24.59 -47.22 30.22
C LEU A 37 -23.20 -47.84 30.21
N ALA A 38 -22.69 -48.23 29.04
CA ALA A 38 -21.35 -48.77 28.89
C ALA A 38 -20.27 -47.71 29.10
N ALA A 39 -20.43 -46.53 28.50
CA ALA A 39 -19.55 -45.39 28.74
C ALA A 39 -19.52 -44.99 30.21
N SER A 40 -20.65 -45.16 30.91
CA SER A 40 -20.75 -44.96 32.36
C SER A 40 -20.15 -46.12 33.19
N GLY A 41 -19.66 -47.20 32.57
CA GLY A 41 -19.09 -48.38 33.22
C GLY A 41 -20.11 -49.28 33.93
N VAL A 42 -21.41 -49.10 33.62
CA VAL A 42 -22.52 -49.76 34.32
C VAL A 42 -23.03 -51.00 33.59
N ILE A 43 -22.44 -51.37 32.46
CA ILE A 43 -22.62 -52.68 31.80
C ILE A 43 -21.27 -53.24 31.34
N ASN A 44 -21.24 -54.49 30.89
CA ASN A 44 -20.02 -55.14 30.40
C ASN A 44 -19.46 -54.39 29.17
N PRO A 45 -18.19 -53.94 29.20
CA PRO A 45 -17.56 -53.22 28.09
C PRO A 45 -17.48 -54.05 26.79
N GLU A 46 -17.35 -55.38 26.86
CA GLU A 46 -17.32 -56.24 25.66
C GLU A 46 -18.66 -56.24 24.92
N LEU A 47 -19.77 -56.18 25.69
CA LEU A 47 -21.11 -56.07 25.13
C LEU A 47 -21.31 -54.70 24.47
N ALA A 48 -20.71 -53.67 25.03
CA ALA A 48 -20.76 -52.31 24.48
C ALA A 48 -20.02 -52.18 23.15
N GLU A 49 -18.86 -52.81 23.04
CA GLU A 49 -18.08 -52.86 21.80
C GLU A 49 -18.84 -53.62 20.71
N GLN A 50 -19.47 -54.74 21.05
CA GLN A 50 -20.35 -55.48 20.14
C GLN A 50 -21.56 -54.65 19.68
N LEU A 51 -22.18 -53.90 20.59
CA LEU A 51 -23.29 -53.00 20.25
C LEU A 51 -22.82 -51.83 19.38
N SER A 52 -21.66 -51.24 19.67
CA SER A 52 -21.07 -50.17 18.87
C SER A 52 -20.72 -50.61 17.46
N ASN A 53 -20.24 -51.86 17.29
CA ASN A 53 -19.91 -52.42 15.98
C ASN A 53 -21.15 -52.90 15.20
N ALA A 54 -22.22 -53.25 15.91
CA ALA A 54 -23.49 -53.69 15.31
C ALA A 54 -24.44 -52.55 14.93
N LEU A 55 -24.17 -51.35 15.43
CA LEU A 55 -24.89 -50.13 15.09
C LEU A 55 -24.09 -49.35 14.06
N ASP A 56 -24.65 -49.21 12.86
CA ASP A 56 -24.11 -48.27 11.88
C ASP A 56 -24.36 -46.84 12.42
N MET A 57 -23.34 -46.27 13.04
CA MET A 57 -23.44 -44.94 13.68
C MET A 57 -23.65 -43.81 12.67
N SER A 58 -23.39 -44.08 11.38
CA SER A 58 -23.54 -43.13 10.27
C SER A 58 -24.97 -42.62 10.07
N ASP A 59 -25.96 -43.27 10.69
CA ASP A 59 -27.38 -42.91 10.61
C ASP A 59 -27.97 -42.51 11.98
N THR A 60 -27.13 -42.03 12.90
CA THR A 60 -27.62 -41.47 14.17
C THR A 60 -28.03 -40.02 14.00
N VAL A 61 -29.20 -39.67 14.54
CA VAL A 61 -29.73 -38.29 14.56
C VAL A 61 -28.72 -37.31 15.17
N LEU A 62 -27.88 -37.76 16.12
CA LEU A 62 -26.84 -36.95 16.75
C LEU A 62 -25.69 -36.58 15.80
N GLU A 63 -25.29 -37.47 14.90
CA GLU A 63 -24.26 -37.17 13.89
C GLU A 63 -24.80 -36.18 12.84
N ILE A 64 -26.06 -36.35 12.42
CA ILE A 64 -26.74 -35.43 11.51
C ILE A 64 -26.87 -34.02 12.12
N ASP A 65 -27.29 -33.92 13.38
CA ASP A 65 -27.42 -32.63 14.08
C ASP A 65 -26.07 -31.94 14.29
N PHE A 66 -25.01 -32.70 14.60
CA PHE A 66 -23.66 -32.15 14.74
C PHE A 66 -23.13 -31.66 13.39
N GLN A 67 -23.26 -32.46 12.34
CA GLN A 67 -22.82 -32.09 10.99
C GLN A 67 -23.53 -30.82 10.53
N LYS A 68 -24.85 -30.74 10.74
CA LYS A 68 -25.63 -29.54 10.44
C LYS A 68 -25.19 -28.32 11.23
N ALA A 69 -24.94 -28.46 12.54
CA ALA A 69 -24.46 -27.35 13.37
C ALA A 69 -23.07 -26.85 12.92
N VAL A 70 -22.19 -27.74 12.48
CA VAL A 70 -20.88 -27.39 11.93
C VAL A 70 -21.02 -26.68 10.59
N GLU A 71 -21.89 -27.16 9.70
CA GLU A 71 -22.18 -26.53 8.40
C GLU A 71 -22.79 -25.14 8.58
N ASP A 72 -23.75 -24.98 9.49
CA ASP A 72 -24.37 -23.69 9.81
C ASP A 72 -23.33 -22.71 10.40
N ALA A 73 -22.44 -23.18 11.29
CA ALA A 73 -21.38 -22.36 11.85
C ALA A 73 -20.32 -21.97 10.81
N ALA A 74 -19.97 -22.89 9.90
CA ALA A 74 -19.05 -22.62 8.80
C ALA A 74 -19.64 -21.61 7.81
N ALA A 75 -20.91 -21.78 7.44
CA ALA A 75 -21.64 -20.83 6.60
C ALA A 75 -21.66 -19.43 7.23
N GLY A 76 -22.01 -19.34 8.52
CA GLY A 76 -22.00 -18.07 9.25
C GLY A 76 -20.62 -17.41 9.28
N ARG A 77 -19.55 -18.18 9.46
CA ARG A 77 -18.18 -17.65 9.43
C ARG A 77 -17.77 -17.17 8.04
N ILE A 78 -18.15 -17.89 6.99
CA ILE A 78 -17.90 -17.51 5.60
C ILE A 78 -18.59 -16.18 5.28
N ASP A 79 -19.83 -16.00 5.70
CA ASP A 79 -20.57 -14.77 5.41
C ASP A 79 -20.01 -13.56 6.15
N LEU A 80 -19.54 -13.75 7.39
CA LEU A 80 -18.85 -12.70 8.14
C LEU A 80 -17.52 -12.32 7.47
N LEU A 81 -16.72 -13.31 7.05
CA LEU A 81 -15.48 -13.04 6.30
C LEU A 81 -15.73 -12.33 4.97
N LYS A 82 -16.80 -12.68 4.24
CA LYS A 82 -17.19 -11.96 3.02
C LYS A 82 -17.54 -10.50 3.31
N ALA A 83 -18.28 -10.24 4.38
CA ALA A 83 -18.65 -8.88 4.78
C ALA A 83 -17.41 -8.04 5.13
N ASP A 84 -16.48 -8.61 5.92
CA ASP A 84 -15.21 -7.95 6.25
C ASP A 84 -14.38 -7.66 4.99
N HIS A 85 -14.25 -8.64 4.09
CA HIS A 85 -13.52 -8.43 2.83
C HIS A 85 -14.15 -7.38 1.92
N LEU A 86 -15.48 -7.30 1.87
CA LEU A 86 -16.18 -6.25 1.11
C LEU A 86 -15.92 -4.86 1.71
N LEU A 87 -15.89 -4.75 3.04
CA LEU A 87 -15.57 -3.50 3.74
C LEU A 87 -14.12 -3.07 3.50
N ASP A 88 -13.18 -3.99 3.58
CA ASP A 88 -11.77 -3.73 3.29
C ASP A 88 -11.58 -3.29 1.84
N THR A 89 -12.24 -3.98 0.90
CA THR A 89 -12.19 -3.64 -0.52
C THR A 89 -12.72 -2.22 -0.77
N ALA A 90 -13.89 -1.88 -0.21
CA ALA A 90 -14.44 -0.53 -0.34
C ALA A 90 -13.54 0.54 0.29
N THR A 91 -12.89 0.23 1.42
CA THR A 91 -11.95 1.15 2.08
C THR A 91 -10.70 1.38 1.23
N LEU A 92 -10.15 0.31 0.64
CA LEU A 92 -9.01 0.41 -0.26
C LEU A 92 -9.36 1.15 -1.55
N GLU A 93 -10.54 0.92 -2.13
CA GLU A 93 -11.02 1.61 -3.33
C GLU A 93 -11.14 3.13 -3.09
N ASN A 94 -11.73 3.55 -1.97
CA ASN A 94 -11.79 4.97 -1.60
C ASN A 94 -10.39 5.57 -1.45
N ARG A 95 -9.47 4.85 -0.80
CA ARG A 95 -8.08 5.32 -0.66
C ARG A 95 -7.35 5.42 -1.99
N ILE A 96 -7.56 4.46 -2.90
CA ILE A 96 -7.00 4.50 -4.25
C ILE A 96 -7.54 5.72 -5.01
N PHE A 97 -8.84 5.98 -4.89
CA PHE A 97 -9.48 7.15 -5.51
C PHE A 97 -8.86 8.45 -5.01
N ASP A 98 -8.74 8.63 -3.70
CA ASP A 98 -8.15 9.84 -3.09
C ASP A 98 -6.68 10.04 -3.53
N LEU A 99 -5.88 8.98 -3.48
CA LEU A 99 -4.47 9.01 -3.91
C LEU A 99 -4.33 9.32 -5.40
N THR A 100 -5.22 8.79 -6.23
CA THR A 100 -5.22 9.07 -7.67
C THR A 100 -5.52 10.55 -7.92
N HIS A 101 -6.50 11.10 -7.21
CA HIS A 101 -6.84 12.51 -7.33
C HIS A 101 -5.70 13.41 -6.83
N GLU A 102 -5.05 13.07 -5.73
CA GLU A 102 -3.91 13.82 -5.20
C GLU A 102 -2.74 13.82 -6.20
N LEU A 103 -2.42 12.65 -6.77
CA LEU A 103 -1.37 12.51 -7.78
C LEU A 103 -1.66 13.33 -9.04
N ASP A 104 -2.91 13.38 -9.51
CA ASP A 104 -3.30 14.20 -10.65
C ASP A 104 -3.15 15.71 -10.36
N ARG A 105 -3.53 16.15 -9.16
CA ARG A 105 -3.34 17.55 -8.73
C ARG A 105 -1.86 17.91 -8.68
N GLU A 106 -1.05 17.07 -8.06
CA GLU A 106 0.39 17.30 -7.90
C GLU A 106 1.08 17.30 -9.26
N ARG A 107 0.73 16.37 -10.15
CA ARG A 107 1.21 16.33 -11.54
C ARG A 107 0.87 17.61 -12.30
N SER A 108 -0.35 18.13 -12.14
CA SER A 108 -0.75 19.39 -12.78
C SER A 108 0.02 20.60 -12.23
N ALA A 109 0.24 20.63 -10.91
CA ALA A 109 1.02 21.70 -10.27
C ALA A 109 2.48 21.70 -10.74
N VAL A 110 3.10 20.52 -10.76
CA VAL A 110 4.47 20.34 -11.30
C VAL A 110 4.52 20.71 -12.78
N GLY A 111 3.53 20.31 -13.57
CA GLY A 111 3.47 20.68 -14.99
C GLY A 111 3.41 22.19 -15.22
N THR A 112 2.68 22.91 -14.38
CA THR A 112 2.61 24.38 -14.42
C THR A 112 3.94 25.01 -14.02
N ALA A 113 4.53 24.56 -12.91
CA ALA A 113 5.82 25.07 -12.45
C ALA A 113 6.95 24.82 -13.46
N VAL A 114 6.93 23.69 -14.17
CA VAL A 114 7.90 23.41 -15.24
C VAL A 114 7.73 24.37 -16.43
N ALA A 115 6.49 24.67 -16.81
CA ALA A 115 6.21 25.64 -17.86
C ALA A 115 6.70 27.04 -17.47
N ASP A 116 6.40 27.49 -16.25
CA ASP A 116 6.84 28.79 -15.73
C ASP A 116 8.37 28.90 -15.71
N LEU A 117 9.07 27.87 -15.23
CA LEU A 117 10.55 27.83 -15.24
C LEU A 117 11.13 27.82 -16.65
N GLN A 118 10.42 27.22 -17.61
CA GLN A 118 10.86 27.20 -18.99
C GLN A 118 10.74 28.59 -19.63
N ASP A 119 9.68 29.33 -19.33
CA ASP A 119 9.50 30.71 -19.76
C ASP A 119 10.57 31.64 -19.14
N GLU A 120 10.83 31.50 -17.83
CA GLU A 120 11.89 32.25 -17.14
C GLU A 120 13.28 31.97 -17.75
N LEU A 121 13.55 30.72 -18.13
CA LEU A 121 14.81 30.33 -18.75
C LEU A 121 14.98 30.96 -20.14
N VAL A 122 13.90 31.04 -20.93
CA VAL A 122 13.91 31.71 -22.23
C VAL A 122 14.19 33.20 -22.06
N GLU A 123 13.48 33.87 -21.14
CA GLU A 123 13.68 35.30 -20.87
C GLU A 123 15.11 35.59 -20.39
N ALA A 124 15.67 34.74 -19.52
CA ALA A 124 17.05 34.85 -19.08
C ALA A 124 18.03 34.66 -20.25
N GLY A 125 17.75 33.72 -21.16
CA GLY A 125 18.54 33.51 -22.37
C GLY A 125 18.57 34.72 -23.30
N GLU A 126 17.42 35.37 -23.51
CA GLU A 126 17.30 36.60 -24.29
C GLU A 126 18.11 37.74 -23.67
N LYS A 127 18.00 37.95 -22.35
CA LYS A 127 18.79 38.96 -21.63
C LYS A 127 20.29 38.73 -21.74
N ILE A 128 20.74 37.47 -21.71
CA ILE A 128 22.16 37.14 -21.90
C ILE A 128 22.61 37.53 -23.31
N ALA A 129 21.85 37.18 -24.34
CA ALA A 129 22.18 37.53 -25.72
C ALA A 129 22.26 39.06 -25.94
N ASP A 130 21.34 39.81 -25.34
CA ASP A 130 21.36 41.27 -25.37
C ASP A 130 22.60 41.86 -24.69
N LEU A 131 22.95 41.35 -23.51
CA LEU A 131 24.14 41.77 -22.77
C LEU A 131 25.43 41.43 -23.52
N GLU A 132 25.51 40.27 -24.17
CA GLU A 132 26.65 39.89 -25.01
C GLU A 132 26.80 40.85 -26.20
N THR A 133 25.70 41.20 -26.85
CA THR A 133 25.68 42.18 -27.95
C THR A 133 26.14 43.56 -27.46
N ALA A 134 25.61 44.04 -26.33
CA ALA A 134 26.03 45.30 -25.73
C ALA A 134 27.52 45.29 -25.36
N LEU A 135 28.01 44.20 -24.78
CA LEU A 135 29.42 44.04 -24.40
C LEU A 135 30.35 44.08 -25.62
N THR A 136 29.97 43.44 -26.73
CA THR A 136 30.77 43.48 -27.97
C THR A 136 30.80 44.88 -28.59
N THR A 137 29.67 45.58 -28.56
CA THR A 137 29.55 46.96 -29.04
C THR A 137 30.42 47.91 -28.22
N GLU A 138 30.39 47.78 -26.88
CA GLU A 138 31.21 48.59 -25.98
C GLU A 138 32.71 48.33 -26.17
N LYS A 139 33.10 47.06 -26.36
CA LYS A 139 34.50 46.71 -26.68
C LYS A 139 34.97 47.34 -27.97
N GLN A 140 34.14 47.36 -29.00
CA GLN A 140 34.46 48.01 -30.28
C GLN A 140 34.59 49.52 -30.10
N ALA A 141 33.62 50.16 -29.44
CA ALA A 141 33.65 51.60 -29.17
C ALA A 141 34.90 52.01 -28.36
N LYS A 142 35.31 51.18 -27.39
CA LYS A 142 36.54 51.38 -26.63
C LYS A 142 37.79 51.30 -27.53
N ALA A 143 37.88 50.29 -28.41
CA ALA A 143 39.01 50.16 -29.33
C ALA A 143 39.10 51.35 -30.30
N ASP A 144 37.96 51.84 -30.79
CA ASP A 144 37.90 53.02 -31.66
C ASP A 144 38.33 54.29 -30.89
N ALA A 145 37.92 54.44 -29.64
CA ALA A 145 38.31 55.56 -28.78
C ALA A 145 39.81 55.54 -28.44
N GLU A 146 40.37 54.37 -28.12
CA GLU A 146 41.81 54.18 -27.90
C GLU A 146 42.61 54.54 -29.16
N THR A 147 42.12 54.16 -30.34
CA THR A 147 42.74 54.51 -31.63
C THR A 147 42.75 56.03 -31.85
N LYS A 148 41.61 56.70 -31.69
CA LYS A 148 41.50 58.17 -31.82
C LYS A 148 42.37 58.91 -30.80
N LEU A 149 42.46 58.40 -29.58
CA LEU A 149 43.30 58.98 -28.54
C LEU A 149 44.78 58.90 -28.91
N ALA A 150 45.23 57.77 -29.47
CA ALA A 150 46.59 57.63 -30.00
C ALA A 150 46.87 58.60 -31.16
N GLU A 151 45.92 58.79 -32.08
CA GLU A 151 46.04 59.77 -33.17
C GLU A 151 46.19 61.19 -32.66
N VAL A 152 45.33 61.62 -31.73
CA VAL A 152 45.39 62.96 -31.11
C VAL A 152 46.71 63.16 -30.37
N GLN A 153 47.20 62.15 -29.65
CA GLN A 153 48.50 62.22 -28.99
C GLN A 153 49.65 62.38 -30.00
N ALA A 154 49.61 61.67 -31.13
CA ALA A 154 50.60 61.80 -32.19
C ALA A 154 50.56 63.19 -32.87
N GLU A 155 49.37 63.75 -33.11
CA GLU A 155 49.25 65.10 -33.65
C GLU A 155 49.75 66.17 -32.68
N LEU A 156 49.42 66.04 -31.38
CA LEU A 156 49.89 66.95 -30.34
C LEU A 156 51.42 66.98 -30.29
N ALA A 157 52.07 65.81 -30.38
CA ALA A 157 53.52 65.70 -30.41
C ALA A 157 54.13 66.42 -31.63
N LYS A 158 53.56 66.23 -32.83
CA LYS A 158 54.00 66.93 -34.05
C LYS A 158 53.87 68.45 -33.93
N VAL A 159 52.77 68.96 -33.39
CA VAL A 159 52.57 70.40 -33.19
C VAL A 159 53.57 70.97 -32.17
N ALA A 160 53.85 70.23 -31.09
CA ALA A 160 54.85 70.61 -30.10
C ALA A 160 56.26 70.73 -30.71
N GLU A 161 56.67 69.77 -31.54
CA GLU A 161 57.94 69.81 -32.27
C GLU A 161 58.02 71.01 -33.22
N GLN A 162 56.99 71.24 -34.04
CA GLN A 162 56.94 72.38 -34.96
C GLN A 162 57.02 73.74 -34.26
N SER A 163 56.43 73.84 -33.07
CA SER A 163 56.46 75.05 -32.24
C SER A 163 57.86 75.30 -31.67
N ALA A 164 58.54 74.24 -31.23
CA ALA A 164 59.91 74.31 -30.72
C ALA A 164 60.93 74.69 -31.82
N ASP A 165 60.72 74.23 -33.06
CA ASP A 165 61.59 74.58 -34.19
C ASP A 165 61.42 76.03 -34.65
N LYS A 166 60.18 76.55 -34.67
CA LYS A 166 59.93 77.98 -34.97
C LYS A 166 60.54 78.92 -33.92
N ALA A 167 60.64 78.50 -32.66
CA ALA A 167 61.25 79.31 -31.60
C ALA A 167 62.79 79.40 -31.72
N LYS A 168 63.45 78.50 -32.47
CA LYS A 168 64.92 78.46 -32.63
C LYS A 168 65.46 79.24 -33.83
N THR A 169 64.62 79.88 -34.64
CA THR A 169 65.07 80.71 -35.78
C THR A 169 64.97 82.21 -35.44
N PRO A 170 65.99 82.82 -34.79
CA PRO A 170 66.06 84.27 -34.71
C PRO A 170 66.36 84.84 -36.10
N LYS A 171 65.42 85.64 -36.62
CA LYS A 171 65.71 86.56 -37.73
C LYS A 171 66.70 87.59 -37.22
N THR A 172 67.94 87.54 -37.70
CA THR A 172 68.85 88.70 -37.69
C THR A 172 68.43 89.62 -38.84
N PRO A 173 67.88 90.83 -38.58
CA PRO A 173 67.71 91.83 -39.60
C PRO A 173 69.07 92.48 -39.90
N LYS A 174 69.22 92.90 -41.16
CA LYS A 174 70.39 93.52 -41.82
C LYS A 174 71.10 94.59 -41.02
#